data_AF-A0A3D8PXZ3-F1
#
_entry.id   AF-A0A3D8PXZ3-F1
#
_cell.length_a   1.000
_cell.length_b   1.000
_cell.length_c   1.000
_cell.angle_alpha   90.00
_cell.angle_beta   90.00
_cell.angle_gamma   90.00
#
_symmetry.space_group_name_H-M   'P 1'
#
loop_
_entity.id
_entity.type
_entity.pdbx_description
1 polymer ?
#
loop_
_entity_poly.entity_id
_entity_poly.type
_entity_poly.pdbx_seq_one_letter_code
_entity_poly.pdbx_strand_id
1 'polypeptide(L)'
;MKKLGLFFVIIFCLPLSGCMNSATARIVEDMYMAALNEDVDTALSYFSEDYLADKPIDELMTDLTADVINMKGIAFMNTIELNERKLNPELIKKLTDTYGDTWHFVVAKVDQDRIMTWVVQKGNDQYYIVGGEEVHVDKYNEEVLK
;
A
#
# COMPACT_ATOMS: atom_id res chain seq x y z
N MET A 1 -19.28 17.61 -57.62
CA MET A 1 -18.43 18.44 -56.75
C MET A 1 -18.85 18.21 -55.30
N LYS A 2 -17.88 17.87 -54.43
CA LYS A 2 -17.89 17.89 -52.94
C LYS A 2 -18.98 17.01 -52.27
N LYS A 3 -18.78 15.71 -52.04
CA LYS A 3 -18.08 15.11 -50.88
C LYS A 3 -18.20 15.96 -49.60
N LEU A 4 -19.16 15.64 -48.74
CA LEU A 4 -19.08 15.96 -47.30
C LEU A 4 -19.10 14.62 -46.56
N GLY A 5 -17.92 14.17 -46.16
CA GLY A 5 -17.72 12.94 -45.40
C GLY A 5 -18.16 13.14 -43.96
N LEU A 6 -19.06 12.28 -43.50
CA LEU A 6 -19.43 12.17 -42.10
C LEU A 6 -18.33 11.37 -41.38
N PHE A 7 -17.29 12.06 -40.91
CA PHE A 7 -16.29 11.49 -40.01
C PHE A 7 -16.85 11.47 -38.59
N PHE A 8 -17.59 10.41 -38.23
CA PHE A 8 -17.79 10.04 -36.83
C PHE A 8 -16.53 9.28 -36.38
N VAL A 9 -15.48 10.01 -35.99
CA VAL A 9 -14.35 9.42 -35.27
C VAL A 9 -14.84 9.14 -33.87
N ILE A 10 -15.22 7.88 -33.64
CA ILE A 10 -15.41 7.32 -32.31
C ILE A 10 -14.04 7.36 -31.63
N ILE A 11 -13.77 8.44 -30.90
CA ILE A 11 -12.78 8.47 -29.83
C ILE A 11 -13.37 7.59 -28.73
N PHE A 12 -13.16 6.28 -28.86
CA PHE A 12 -13.32 5.35 -27.76
C PHE A 12 -12.10 5.58 -26.86
N CYS A 13 -12.25 6.46 -25.89
CA CYS A 13 -11.32 6.61 -24.79
C CYS A 13 -11.15 5.26 -24.09
N LEU A 14 -10.05 4.57 -24.42
CA LEU A 14 -9.14 3.87 -23.51
C LEU A 14 -9.75 3.46 -22.15
N PRO A 15 -9.85 2.16 -21.83
CA PRO A 15 -9.19 1.72 -20.62
C PRO A 15 -7.70 1.69 -20.95
N LEU A 16 -6.98 2.73 -20.53
CA LEU A 16 -5.56 2.58 -20.27
C LEU A 16 -5.45 1.39 -19.33
N SER A 17 -5.02 0.24 -19.83
CA SER A 17 -4.49 -0.86 -19.04
C SER A 17 -3.21 -0.36 -18.36
N GLY A 18 -3.33 0.64 -17.48
CA GLY A 18 -2.30 0.96 -16.53
C GLY A 18 -2.14 -0.28 -15.66
N CYS A 19 -0.91 -0.68 -15.40
CA CYS A 19 -0.58 -1.68 -14.38
C CYS A 19 -1.25 -1.24 -13.07
N MET A 20 -2.46 -1.71 -12.81
CA MET A 20 -3.29 -1.23 -11.71
C MET A 20 -2.74 -1.83 -10.42
N ASN A 21 -1.90 -1.06 -9.71
CA ASN A 21 -1.71 -1.31 -8.30
C ASN A 21 -3.06 -1.13 -7.59
N SER A 22 -3.36 -1.93 -6.58
CA SER A 22 -4.66 -1.85 -5.91
C SER A 22 -4.82 -0.51 -5.20
N ALA A 23 -6.06 -0.11 -4.90
CA ALA A 23 -6.31 1.14 -4.18
C ALA A 23 -5.57 1.19 -2.83
N THR A 24 -5.43 0.05 -2.16
CA THR A 24 -4.75 -0.07 -0.87
C THR A 24 -3.23 -0.04 -1.01
N ALA A 25 -2.67 -0.69 -2.04
CA ALA A 25 -1.25 -0.58 -2.36
C ALA A 25 -0.88 0.87 -2.71
N ARG A 26 -1.74 1.59 -3.44
CA ARG A 26 -1.57 3.00 -3.74
C ARG A 26 -1.57 3.88 -2.50
N ILE A 27 -2.45 3.63 -1.53
CA ILE A 27 -2.46 4.39 -0.26
C ILE A 27 -1.12 4.23 0.48
N VAL A 28 -0.55 3.03 0.49
CA VAL A 28 0.77 2.77 1.07
C VAL A 28 1.88 3.50 0.29
N GLU A 29 1.85 3.48 -1.04
CA GLU A 29 2.80 4.24 -1.88
C GLU A 29 2.70 5.76 -1.69
N ASP A 30 1.47 6.30 -1.63
CA ASP A 30 1.21 7.72 -1.44
C ASP A 30 1.65 8.17 -0.02
N MET A 31 1.52 7.30 0.99
CA MET A 31 2.05 7.51 2.34
C MET A 31 3.58 7.59 2.35
N TYR A 32 4.28 6.64 1.71
CA TYR A 32 5.74 6.70 1.57
C TYR A 32 6.19 7.94 0.79
N MET A 33 5.43 8.35 -0.24
CA MET A 33 5.72 9.55 -1.03
C MET A 33 5.59 10.82 -0.20
N ALA A 34 4.54 10.92 0.61
CA ALA A 34 4.37 12.05 1.51
C ALA A 34 5.52 12.13 2.53
N ALA A 35 5.91 11.00 3.10
CA ALA A 35 7.04 10.93 4.02
C ALA A 35 8.36 11.39 3.38
N LEU A 36 8.67 10.88 2.19
CA LEU A 36 9.86 11.30 1.42
C LEU A 36 9.89 12.80 1.13
N ASN A 37 8.73 13.41 0.92
CA ASN A 37 8.60 14.85 0.64
C ASN A 37 8.56 15.71 1.91
N GLU A 38 8.80 15.12 3.09
CA GLU A 38 8.71 15.79 4.39
C GLU A 38 7.30 16.37 4.68
N ASP A 39 6.27 15.88 3.97
CA ASP A 39 4.87 16.26 4.18
C ASP A 39 4.25 15.38 5.27
N VAL A 40 4.58 15.73 6.52
CA VAL A 40 4.17 15.00 7.73
C VAL A 40 2.65 14.89 7.81
N ASP A 41 1.93 15.99 7.61
CA ASP A 41 0.46 16.01 7.74
C ASP A 41 -0.20 15.05 6.74
N THR A 42 0.26 15.07 5.48
CA THR A 42 -0.25 14.15 4.46
C THR A 42 0.12 12.70 4.78
N ALA A 43 1.36 12.43 5.21
CA ALA A 43 1.79 11.08 5.55
C ALA A 43 0.94 10.50 6.69
N LEU A 44 0.72 11.28 7.76
CA LEU A 44 -0.08 10.87 8.91
C LEU A 44 -1.56 10.70 8.58
N SER A 45 -2.09 11.45 7.61
CA SER A 45 -3.50 11.35 7.21
C SER A 45 -3.90 9.97 6.65
N TYR A 46 -2.93 9.16 6.23
CA TYR A 46 -3.16 7.79 5.76
C TYR A 46 -3.25 6.76 6.87
N PHE A 47 -2.88 7.09 8.11
CA PHE A 47 -2.96 6.16 9.24
C PHE A 47 -4.25 6.40 10.05
N SER A 48 -4.73 5.36 10.72
CA SER A 48 -5.79 5.53 11.73
C SER A 48 -5.23 6.22 12.98
N GLU A 49 -6.10 6.96 13.68
CA GLU A 49 -5.76 7.59 14.96
C GLU A 49 -5.26 6.54 15.97
N ASP A 50 -5.92 5.38 16.03
CA ASP A 50 -5.54 4.27 16.92
C ASP A 50 -4.13 3.74 16.62
N TYR A 51 -3.73 3.66 15.34
CA TYR A 51 -2.38 3.22 14.99
C TYR A 51 -1.33 4.24 15.42
N LEU A 52 -1.64 5.54 15.30
CA LEU A 52 -0.72 6.63 15.65
C LEU A 52 -0.62 6.90 17.14
N ALA A 53 -1.64 6.52 17.93
CA ALA A 53 -1.75 6.85 19.36
C ALA A 53 -0.50 6.50 20.19
N ASP A 54 0.16 5.39 19.84
CA ASP A 54 1.35 4.88 20.55
C ASP A 54 2.64 4.97 19.71
N LYS A 55 2.65 5.76 18.62
CA LYS A 55 3.80 5.87 17.72
C LYS A 55 4.56 7.19 17.91
N PRO A 56 5.88 7.14 18.12
CA PRO A 56 6.72 8.33 17.99
C PRO A 56 6.71 8.79 16.53
N ILE A 57 6.04 9.91 16.25
CA ILE A 57 5.83 10.42 14.89
C ILE A 57 7.15 10.67 14.16
N ASP A 58 8.13 11.27 14.84
CA ASP A 58 9.44 11.57 14.24
C ASP A 58 10.19 10.29 13.83
N GLU A 59 10.09 9.22 14.64
CA GLU A 59 10.69 7.92 14.31
C GLU A 59 9.96 7.28 13.13
N LEU A 60 8.63 7.27 13.13
CA LEU A 60 7.82 6.77 12.02
C LEU A 60 8.19 7.47 10.71
N MET A 61 8.24 8.81 10.69
CA MET A 61 8.59 9.57 9.48
C MET A 61 10.02 9.29 9.02
N THR A 62 10.95 9.13 9.96
CA THR A 62 12.34 8.78 9.68
C THR A 62 12.43 7.40 9.04
N ASP A 63 11.73 6.41 9.60
CA ASP A 63 11.72 5.03 9.11
C ASP A 63 11.09 4.95 7.71
N LEU A 64 9.94 5.59 7.50
CA LEU A 64 9.27 5.63 6.18
C LEU A 64 10.17 6.25 5.11
N THR A 65 10.88 7.33 5.45
CA THR A 65 11.82 7.98 4.54
C THR A 65 13.02 7.08 4.26
N ALA A 66 13.55 6.43 5.29
CA ALA A 66 14.69 5.52 5.17
C ALA A 66 14.36 4.33 4.26
N ASP A 67 13.18 3.72 4.41
CA ASP A 67 12.70 2.63 3.56
C ASP A 67 12.75 3.00 2.07
N VAL A 68 12.23 4.18 1.73
CA VAL A 68 12.22 4.66 0.34
C VAL A 68 13.64 4.89 -0.18
N ILE A 69 14.51 5.46 0.65
CA ILE A 69 15.92 5.72 0.30
C ILE A 69 16.67 4.40 0.10
N ASN A 70 16.51 3.42 1.00
CA ASN A 70 17.14 2.10 0.94
C ASN A 70 16.78 1.38 -0.36
N MET A 71 15.52 1.50 -0.78
CA MET A 71 15.04 0.93 -2.03
C MET A 71 15.35 1.79 -3.26
N LYS A 72 15.94 2.98 -3.08
CA LYS A 72 16.28 3.94 -4.16
C LYS A 72 15.04 4.47 -4.89
N GLY A 73 13.93 4.61 -4.15
CA GLY A 73 12.68 5.16 -4.63
C GLY A 73 11.51 4.17 -4.55
N ILE A 74 10.30 4.72 -4.44
CA ILE A 74 9.04 3.98 -4.23
C ILE A 74 8.78 2.96 -5.34
N ALA A 75 9.14 3.28 -6.59
CA ALA A 75 8.98 2.37 -7.73
C ALA A 75 9.73 1.03 -7.56
N PHE A 76 10.74 0.97 -6.69
CA PHE A 76 11.51 -0.25 -6.42
C PHE A 76 11.09 -0.98 -5.15
N MET A 77 10.18 -0.41 -4.35
CA MET A 77 9.64 -1.05 -3.15
C MET A 77 8.70 -2.21 -3.49
N ASN A 78 8.22 -2.30 -4.74
CA ASN A 78 7.32 -3.36 -5.19
C ASN A 78 6.13 -3.56 -4.25
N THR A 79 5.45 -2.45 -3.95
CA THR A 79 4.29 -2.43 -3.06
C THR A 79 3.12 -3.15 -3.73
N ILE A 80 2.62 -4.22 -3.13
CA ILE A 80 1.52 -5.02 -3.69
C ILE A 80 0.53 -5.44 -2.60
N GLU A 81 -0.75 -5.52 -2.97
CA GLU A 81 -1.75 -6.18 -2.14
C GLU A 81 -1.73 -7.70 -2.35
N LEU A 82 -1.70 -8.45 -1.25
CA LEU A 82 -1.81 -9.88 -1.26
C LEU A 82 -3.25 -10.31 -0.99
N ASN A 83 -3.78 -11.16 -1.86
CA ASN A 83 -5.08 -11.79 -1.65
C ASN A 83 -4.97 -12.85 -0.55
N GLU A 84 -6.00 -12.96 0.30
CA GLU A 84 -6.13 -13.97 1.36
C GLU A 84 -5.73 -15.39 0.92
N ARG A 85 -6.03 -15.80 -0.32
CA ARG A 85 -5.68 -17.15 -0.81
C ARG A 85 -4.18 -17.44 -0.84
N LYS A 86 -3.34 -16.39 -0.81
CA LYS A 86 -1.88 -16.47 -0.79
C LYS A 86 -1.31 -16.44 0.63
N LEU A 87 -2.13 -16.07 1.62
CA LEU A 87 -1.68 -15.84 2.98
C LEU A 87 -1.72 -17.13 3.81
N ASN A 88 -0.83 -17.20 4.79
CA ASN A 88 -0.86 -18.22 5.82
C ASN A 88 -2.21 -18.19 6.55
N PRO A 89 -2.94 -19.32 6.70
CA PRO A 89 -4.21 -19.37 7.43
C PRO A 89 -4.16 -18.85 8.87
N GLU A 90 -3.04 -19.01 9.56
CA GLU A 90 -2.86 -18.47 10.92
C GLU A 90 -2.79 -16.94 10.91
N LEU A 91 -2.14 -16.36 9.91
CA LEU A 91 -2.10 -14.91 9.70
C LEU A 91 -3.50 -14.37 9.37
N ILE A 92 -4.24 -15.03 8.46
CA ILE A 92 -5.63 -14.66 8.14
C ILE A 92 -6.46 -14.63 9.41
N LYS A 93 -6.37 -15.67 10.25
CA LYS A 93 -7.08 -15.72 11.52
C LYS A 93 -6.66 -14.58 12.46
N LYS A 94 -5.36 -14.32 12.64
CA LYS A 94 -4.84 -13.20 13.46
C LYS A 94 -5.41 -11.86 12.97
N LEU A 95 -5.38 -11.62 11.67
CA LEU A 95 -5.87 -10.39 11.06
C LEU A 95 -7.39 -10.24 11.26
N THR A 96 -8.16 -11.30 11.04
CA THR A 96 -9.61 -11.26 11.26
C THR A 96 -9.98 -11.10 12.72
N ASP A 97 -9.29 -11.77 13.64
CA ASP A 97 -9.52 -11.64 15.08
C ASP A 97 -9.19 -10.21 15.58
N THR A 98 -8.21 -9.54 14.96
CA THR A 98 -7.73 -8.21 15.36
C THR A 98 -8.52 -7.07 14.70
N TYR A 99 -8.78 -7.18 13.40
CA TYR A 99 -9.31 -6.10 12.56
C TYR A 99 -10.73 -6.39 12.04
N GLY A 100 -11.30 -7.56 12.30
CA GLY A 100 -12.61 -8.00 11.79
C GLY A 100 -12.54 -8.56 10.36
N ASP A 101 -13.67 -8.67 9.67
CA ASP A 101 -13.74 -9.35 8.36
C ASP A 101 -13.29 -8.49 7.16
N THR A 102 -13.09 -7.19 7.36
CA THR A 102 -12.82 -6.24 6.27
C THR A 102 -11.44 -5.62 6.42
N TRP A 103 -10.43 -6.30 5.92
CA TRP A 103 -9.05 -5.81 5.85
C TRP A 103 -8.41 -6.15 4.52
N HIS A 104 -7.37 -5.39 4.19
CA HIS A 104 -6.50 -5.60 3.04
C HIS A 104 -5.06 -5.72 3.54
N PHE A 105 -4.32 -6.67 3.00
CA PHE A 105 -2.93 -6.90 3.40
C PHE A 105 -2.00 -6.48 2.27
N VAL A 106 -1.17 -5.47 2.55
CA VAL A 106 -0.23 -4.89 1.60
C VAL A 106 1.18 -5.19 2.07
N VAL A 107 2.07 -5.52 1.14
CA VAL A 107 3.49 -5.74 1.42
C VAL A 107 4.33 -4.78 0.59
N ALA A 108 5.40 -4.28 1.17
CA ALA A 108 6.40 -3.45 0.51
C ALA A 108 7.79 -3.96 0.87
N LYS A 109 8.66 -4.12 -0.12
CA LYS A 109 10.07 -4.35 0.11
C LYS A 109 10.68 -3.03 0.57
N VAL A 110 11.39 -3.06 1.70
CA VAL A 110 11.96 -1.85 2.33
C VAL A 110 13.49 -1.93 2.48
N ASP A 111 14.04 -3.14 2.38
CA ASP A 111 15.47 -3.39 2.29
C ASP A 111 15.74 -4.70 1.52
N GLN A 112 17.00 -5.14 1.45
CA GLN A 112 17.39 -6.41 0.82
C GLN A 112 16.81 -7.62 1.55
N ASP A 113 16.69 -7.55 2.85
CA ASP A 113 16.33 -8.62 3.77
C ASP A 113 15.06 -8.34 4.58
N ARG A 114 14.41 -7.19 4.37
CA ARG A 114 13.24 -6.76 5.14
C ARG A 114 12.06 -6.39 4.23
N ILE A 115 10.89 -6.85 4.64
CA ILE A 115 9.60 -6.59 4.01
C ILE A 115 8.71 -5.94 5.07
N MET A 116 8.20 -4.76 4.75
CA MET A 116 7.17 -4.14 5.57
C MET A 116 5.80 -4.68 5.16
N THR A 117 5.02 -5.08 6.15
CA THR A 117 3.63 -5.50 5.97
C THR A 117 2.73 -4.43 6.53
N TRP A 118 1.63 -4.16 5.83
CA TRP A 118 0.66 -3.13 6.17
C TRP A 118 -0.74 -3.73 6.13
N VAL A 119 -1.55 -3.36 7.13
CA VAL A 119 -2.97 -3.70 7.18
C VAL A 119 -3.75 -2.43 6.88
N VAL A 120 -4.61 -2.48 5.87
CA VAL A 120 -5.40 -1.34 5.40
C VAL A 120 -6.89 -1.66 5.53
N GLN A 121 -7.67 -0.74 6.09
CA GLN A 121 -9.12 -0.86 6.21
C GLN A 121 -9.85 0.31 5.57
N LYS A 122 -11.04 0.04 5.05
CA LYS A 122 -11.91 1.08 4.51
C LYS A 122 -12.60 1.81 5.66
N GLY A 123 -12.28 3.09 5.83
CA GLY A 123 -13.03 4.01 6.69
C GLY A 123 -14.19 4.69 5.94
N ASN A 124 -14.76 5.71 6.58
CA ASN A 124 -15.89 6.46 6.02
C ASN A 124 -15.50 7.28 4.78
N ASP A 125 -14.35 7.95 4.85
CA ASP A 125 -13.92 8.91 3.84
C ASP A 125 -12.85 8.35 2.89
N GLN A 126 -11.98 7.47 3.41
CA GLN A 126 -10.90 6.83 2.65
C GLN A 126 -10.47 5.51 3.28
N TYR A 127 -9.46 4.88 2.69
CA TYR A 127 -8.75 3.76 3.30
C TYR A 127 -7.69 4.27 4.27
N TYR A 128 -7.50 3.57 5.39
CA TYR A 128 -6.52 3.90 6.42
C TYR A 128 -5.62 2.71 6.72
N ILE A 129 -4.35 2.98 6.96
CA ILE A 129 -3.38 2.03 7.51
C ILE A 129 -3.66 1.91 9.00
N VAL A 130 -4.01 0.70 9.43
CA VAL A 130 -4.39 0.39 10.82
C VAL A 130 -3.38 -0.50 11.53
N GLY A 131 -2.39 -1.03 10.80
CA GLY A 131 -1.39 -1.93 11.32
C GLY A 131 -0.18 -1.98 10.40
N GLY A 132 0.99 -2.21 10.99
CA GLY A 132 2.25 -2.34 10.26
C GLY A 132 3.27 -3.14 11.05
N GLU A 133 3.86 -4.15 10.42
CA GLU A 133 4.88 -5.01 11.01
C GLU A 133 6.00 -5.25 10.00
N GLU A 134 7.26 -5.13 10.45
CA GLU A 134 8.43 -5.50 9.64
C GLU A 134 8.69 -7.00 9.77
N VAL A 135 8.94 -7.67 8.65
CA VAL A 135 9.23 -9.10 8.57
C VAL A 135 10.54 -9.32 7.82
N HIS A 136 11.43 -10.10 8.41
CA HIS A 136 12.65 -10.53 7.74
C HIS A 136 12.31 -11.52 6.60
N VAL A 137 13.01 -11.43 5.47
CA VAL A 137 12.74 -12.22 4.26
C VAL A 137 12.77 -13.73 4.50
N ASP A 138 13.65 -14.19 5.39
CA ASP A 138 13.77 -15.61 5.76
C ASP A 138 12.50 -16.16 6.44
N LYS A 139 11.75 -15.28 7.13
CA LYS A 139 10.52 -15.62 7.83
C LYS A 139 9.27 -15.36 6.99
N TYR A 140 9.38 -14.53 5.97
CA TYR A 140 8.25 -14.08 5.16
C TYR A 140 7.45 -15.24 4.56
N ASN A 141 8.12 -16.27 4.03
CA ASN A 141 7.42 -17.41 3.45
C ASN A 141 6.64 -18.21 4.50
N GLU A 142 7.15 -18.33 5.72
CA GLU A 142 6.54 -19.11 6.79
C GLU A 142 5.44 -18.32 7.51
N GLU A 143 5.69 -17.05 7.82
CA GLU A 143 4.81 -16.21 8.63
C GLU A 143 3.72 -15.53 7.77
N VAL A 144 3.99 -15.23 6.49
CA VAL A 144 3.07 -14.47 5.62
C VAL A 144 2.43 -15.32 4.54
N LEU A 145 3.21 -16.17 3.86
CA LEU A 145 2.71 -16.96 2.72
C LEU A 145 2.22 -18.35 3.12
N LYS A 146 1.42 -18.95 2.24
CA LYS A 146 0.91 -20.33 2.37
C LYS A 146 1.91 -21.39 1.91
#